data_AF-A0A3M1GGQ8-F1
#
_entry.id   AF-A0A3M1GGQ8-F1
#
_cell.length_a   1.000
_cell.length_b   1.000
_cell.length_c   1.000
_cell.angle_alpha   90.00
_cell.angle_beta   90.00
_cell.angle_gamma   90.00
#
_symmetry.space_group_name_H-M   'P 1'
#
loop_
_entity.id
_entity.type
_entity.pdbx_description
1 polymer ?
#
loop_
_entity_poly.entity_id
_entity_poly.type
_entity_poly.pdbx_seq_one_letter_code
_entity_poly.pdbx_strand_id
1 'polypeptide(L)' 'MRARRGNAGQGEGIVPSAPLFAALEAGGTKMNCAIGRGHDAILARARVATTKPDETLARIIGFFESEAASHGKPVA' A
#
# COMPACT_ATOMS: atom_id res chain seq x y z
N MET A 1 56.47 -1.09 -2.39
CA MET A 1 55.36 -0.68 -3.27
C MET A 1 54.60 -1.92 -3.75
N ARG A 2 53.47 -2.25 -3.10
CA ARG A 2 52.52 -3.29 -3.54
C ARG A 2 51.13 -2.69 -3.44
N ALA A 3 50.44 -2.57 -4.57
CA ALA A 3 49.11 -1.99 -4.65
C ALA A 3 48.12 -2.87 -3.87
N ARG A 4 47.48 -2.30 -2.83
CA ARG A 4 46.30 -2.90 -2.21
C ARG A 4 45.17 -2.79 -3.22
N ARG A 5 44.72 -3.92 -3.81
CA ARG A 5 43.43 -3.97 -4.49
C ARG A 5 42.36 -3.80 -3.42
N GLY A 6 41.73 -2.63 -3.39
CA GLY A 6 40.54 -2.41 -2.59
C GLY A 6 39.46 -3.38 -3.04
N ASN A 7 39.00 -4.21 -2.12
CA ASN A 7 37.77 -4.97 -2.24
C ASN A 7 36.62 -3.95 -2.29
N ALA A 8 36.08 -3.70 -3.49
CA ALA A 8 34.91 -2.85 -3.65
C ALA A 8 33.75 -3.55 -2.94
N GLY A 9 33.29 -2.91 -1.85
CA GLY A 9 32.29 -3.43 -0.95
C GLY A 9 30.98 -3.74 -1.66
N GLN A 10 30.35 -4.80 -1.15
CA GLN A 10 28.94 -5.06 -1.35
C GLN A 10 28.14 -3.82 -0.90
N GLY A 11 27.41 -3.24 -1.84
CA GLY A 11 26.35 -2.29 -1.56
C GLY A 11 25.04 -2.96 -1.95
N GLU A 12 24.47 -3.77 -1.06
CA GLU A 12 23.02 -3.96 -1.08
C GLU A 12 22.43 -2.62 -0.64
N GLY A 13 22.30 -1.70 -1.60
CA GLY A 13 21.54 -0.50 -1.39
C GLY A 13 20.13 -0.90 -0.97
N ILE A 14 19.61 -0.27 0.08
CA ILE A 14 18.21 -0.39 0.45
C ILE A 14 17.40 0.01 -0.80
N VAL A 15 16.89 -0.98 -1.54
CA VAL A 15 15.93 -0.71 -2.60
C VAL A 15 14.69 -0.20 -1.86
N PRO A 16 14.20 1.02 -2.13
CA PRO A 16 12.95 1.44 -1.54
C PRO A 16 11.89 0.43 -1.96
N SER A 17 11.20 -0.17 -1.01
CA SER A 17 10.04 -1.01 -1.33
C SER A 17 9.11 -0.20 -2.23
N ALA A 18 8.64 -0.80 -3.32
CA ALA A 18 7.77 -0.11 -4.28
C ALA A 18 6.65 0.68 -3.57
N PRO A 19 6.29 1.89 -4.06
CA PRO A 19 5.29 2.75 -3.43
C PRO A 19 4.01 1.99 -3.11
N LEU A 20 3.42 2.28 -1.96
CA LEU A 20 2.14 1.70 -1.56
C LEU A 20 1.01 2.62 -1.99
N PHE A 21 0.01 2.09 -2.69
CA PHE A 21 -1.14 2.83 -3.17
C PHE A 21 -2.41 2.36 -2.47
N ALA A 22 -3.31 3.30 -2.20
CA ALA A 22 -4.69 3.04 -1.81
C ALA A 22 -5.62 3.40 -2.98
N ALA A 23 -6.63 2.56 -3.22
CA ALA A 23 -7.60 2.77 -4.30
C ALA A 23 -9.02 2.59 -3.78
N LEU A 24 -9.92 3.49 -4.18
CA LEU A 24 -11.35 3.46 -3.89
C LEU A 24 -12.13 3.62 -5.19
N GLU A 25 -12.93 2.62 -5.54
CA GLU A 25 -13.93 2.68 -6.61
C GLU A 25 -15.30 2.89 -5.97
N ALA A 26 -15.86 4.08 -6.13
CA ALA A 26 -17.14 4.43 -5.53
C ALA A 26 -18.31 4.16 -6.47
N GLY A 27 -19.31 3.43 -6.00
CA GLY A 27 -20.54 3.13 -6.74
C GLY A 27 -21.80 3.24 -5.87
N GLY A 28 -22.96 3.25 -6.53
CA GLY A 28 -24.25 3.41 -5.84
C GLY A 28 -24.65 2.24 -4.93
N THR A 29 -24.11 1.04 -5.16
CA THR A 29 -24.44 -0.17 -4.38
C THR A 29 -23.25 -0.68 -3.57
N LYS A 30 -22.02 -0.36 -4.00
CA LYS A 30 -20.80 -0.85 -3.37
C LYS A 30 -19.66 0.15 -3.54
N MET A 31 -18.74 0.08 -2.59
CA MET A 31 -17.43 0.71 -2.61
C MET A 31 -16.40 -0.41 -2.65
N ASN A 32 -15.57 -0.48 -3.69
CA ASN A 32 -14.45 -1.42 -3.73
C ASN A 32 -13.18 -0.69 -3.28
N CYS A 33 -12.53 -1.22 -2.25
CA CYS A 33 -11.28 -0.68 -1.71
C CYS A 33 -10.14 -1.66 -2.01
N ALA A 34 -8.94 -1.14 -2.29
CA ALA A 34 -7.74 -1.95 -2.44
C ALA A 34 -6.49 -1.22 -1.94
N ILE A 35 -5.52 -1.99 -1.48
CA ILE A 35 -4.17 -1.50 -1.17
C ILE A 35 -3.13 -2.40 -1.85
N GLY A 36 -2.08 -1.82 -2.43
CA GLY A 36 -1.09 -2.60 -3.17
C GLY A 36 0.11 -1.79 -3.65
N ARG A 37 1.11 -2.49 -4.19
CA ARG A 37 2.33 -1.89 -4.75
C ARG A 37 2.33 -1.80 -6.28
N GLY A 38 1.21 -2.17 -6.90
CA GLY A 38 1.01 -2.22 -8.34
C GLY A 38 -0.17 -3.13 -8.71
N HIS A 39 -0.54 -3.15 -9.99
CA HIS A 39 -1.66 -3.94 -10.52
C HIS A 39 -1.58 -5.45 -10.18
N ASP A 40 -0.39 -6.02 -10.26
CA ASP A 40 -0.13 -7.45 -9.97
C ASP A 40 0.25 -7.71 -8.50
N ALA A 41 0.35 -6.65 -7.67
CA ALA A 41 0.79 -6.72 -6.29
C ALA A 41 -0.24 -6.12 -5.33
N ILE A 42 -1.47 -6.64 -5.37
CA ILE A 42 -2.52 -6.26 -4.45
C ILE A 42 -2.37 -7.02 -3.13
N LEU A 43 -2.24 -6.27 -2.04
CA LEU A 43 -2.02 -6.81 -0.70
C LEU A 43 -3.34 -7.11 0.02
N ALA A 44 -4.32 -6.22 -0.13
CA ALA A 44 -5.65 -6.41 0.43
C ALA A 44 -6.73 -5.75 -0.44
N ARG A 45 -7.95 -6.28 -0.36
CA ARG A 45 -9.14 -5.73 -0.98
C ARG A 45 -10.33 -5.88 -0.04
N ALA A 46 -11.24 -4.92 -0.08
CA ALA A 46 -12.51 -4.99 0.62
C ALA A 46 -13.65 -4.51 -0.28
N ARG A 47 -14.85 -5.06 -0.04
CA ARG A 47 -16.09 -4.58 -0.64
C ARG A 47 -17.01 -4.11 0.48
N VAL A 48 -17.32 -2.83 0.48
CA VAL A 48 -18.23 -2.21 1.45
C VAL A 48 -19.56 -1.92 0.75
N ALA A 49 -20.68 -2.34 1.33
CA ALA A 49 -22.00 -1.99 0.80
C ALA A 49 -22.25 -0.49 0.95
N THR A 50 -22.77 0.16 -0.09
CA THR A 50 -23.19 1.55 -0.01
C THR A 50 -24.50 1.62 0.76
N THR A 51 -24.46 2.25 1.94
CA THR A 51 -25.60 2.35 2.87
C THR A 51 -25.77 3.81 3.31
N LYS A 52 -25.83 4.09 4.62
CA LYS A 52 -25.76 5.47 5.11
C LYS A 52 -24.34 6.01 4.93
N PRO A 53 -24.16 7.31 4.66
CA PRO A 53 -22.83 7.91 4.48
C PRO A 53 -21.88 7.61 5.63
N ASP A 54 -22.27 7.85 6.87
CA ASP A 54 -21.41 7.68 8.05
C ASP A 54 -20.95 6.22 8.22
N GLU A 55 -21.87 5.27 8.07
CA GLU A 55 -21.57 3.84 8.18
C GLU A 55 -20.65 3.36 7.05
N THR A 56 -20.87 3.88 5.83
CA THR A 56 -20.07 3.53 4.65
C THR A 56 -18.66 4.09 4.77
N LEU A 57 -18.54 5.37 5.14
CA LEU A 57 -17.26 6.05 5.31
C LEU A 57 -16.46 5.47 6.47
N ALA A 58 -17.10 5.18 7.62
CA ALA A 58 -16.43 4.56 8.76
C ALA A 58 -15.81 3.21 8.39
N ARG A 59 -16.49 2.40 7.58
CA ARG A 59 -15.96 1.12 7.09
C ARG A 59 -14.80 1.28 6.11
N ILE A 60 -14.86 2.27 5.22
CA ILE A 60 -13.77 2.57 4.28
C ILE A 60 -12.53 3.06 5.03
N ILE A 61 -12.71 4.01 5.96
CA ILE A 61 -11.63 4.55 6.79
C ILE A 61 -11.01 3.42 7.61
N GLY A 62 -11.82 2.62 8.30
CA GLY A 62 -11.34 1.51 9.11
C GLY A 62 -10.55 0.47 8.30
N PHE A 63 -10.95 0.20 7.05
CA PHE A 63 -10.15 -0.62 6.14
C PHE A 63 -8.77 0.01 5.90
N PHE A 64 -8.71 1.27 5.43
CA PHE A 64 -7.42 1.87 5.10
C PHE A 64 -6.51 2.11 6.31
N GLU A 65 -7.06 2.43 7.48
CA GLU A 65 -6.28 2.56 8.72
C GLU A 65 -5.67 1.22 9.15
N SER A 66 -6.47 0.14 9.11
CA SER A 66 -6.01 -1.22 9.41
C SER A 66 -4.88 -1.66 8.45
N GLU A 67 -5.07 -1.42 7.15
CA GLU A 67 -4.07 -1.79 6.15
C GLU A 67 -2.82 -0.90 6.22
N ALA A 68 -2.98 0.39 6.52
CA ALA A 68 -1.84 1.28 6.72
C ALA A 68 -1.01 0.90 7.96
N ALA A 69 -1.67 0.43 9.03
CA ALA A 69 -0.97 -0.10 10.21
C ALA A 69 -0.17 -1.39 9.88
N SER A 70 -0.64 -2.19 8.93
CA SER A 70 -0.02 -3.47 8.53
C SER A 70 1.06 -3.32 7.47
N HIS A 71 0.94 -2.35 6.56
CA HIS A 71 1.77 -2.24 5.36
C HIS A 71 2.55 -0.93 5.23
N GLY A 72 2.30 0.04 6.12
CA GLY A 72 2.82 1.39 6.06
C GLY A 72 1.85 2.37 5.39
N LYS A 73 2.22 3.66 5.40
CA LYS A 73 1.36 4.73 4.86
C LYS A 73 1.35 4.70 3.32
N PRO A 74 0.17 4.68 2.66
CA PRO A 74 0.09 4.88 1.22
C PRO A 74 0.64 6.24 0.79
N VAL A 75 1.07 6.35 -0.46
CA VAL A 75 1.45 7.63 -1.05
C VAL A 75 0.26 8.58 -1.11
N ALA A 76 0.54 9.87 -0.96
CA ALA A 76 -0.45 10.95 -1.04
C ALA A 76 -0.73 11.36 -2.49
#